data_AF-A0A9E5RPL8-F1
#
_entry.id   AF-A0A9E5RPL8-F1
#
_cell.length_a   1.000
_cell.length_b   1.000
_cell.length_c   1.000
_cell.angle_alpha   90.00
_cell.angle_beta   90.00
_cell.angle_gamma   90.00
#
_symmetry.space_group_name_H-M   'P 1'
#
loop_
_entity.id
_entity.type
_entity.pdbx_description
1 polymer ?
#
loop_
_entity_poly.entity_id
_entity_poly.type
_entity_poly.pdbx_seq_one_letter_code
_entity_poly.pdbx_strand_id
1 'polypeptide(L)'
;MQVSTVAPTQTRTLQLAQKRILVLGSALHTQSVDAFAWNDLPGYLNVGDYDVIILNLVSFVEQQSSFGIRAERLPTWQQIARLLFSPNSEVICIGLPGADVNNSLYQSTTWWLPVTPEFVFNSGEVIRNVKPEFAYYFEYVRRWFFYATPSFKSHFMGLAGYLRVVHPWANNLQVGMGAIAHTRFNQAIAFKLIFRAGYVDRSRALPASRGKDAGVEPLLTSGVAVWLPPPTEISADEAISLILRERYKRAVEVATPEWAAVYQLPQQQAIAPRSTSINKKLSDSSKKLPWPKSSLKRPPASIAYCMNRIRKRSR
;
A
#
# COMPACT_ATOMS: atom_id res chain seq x y z
N MET A 1 0.06 -0.92 46.95
CA MET A 1 0.41 -0.62 45.53
C MET A 1 -0.27 -1.65 44.66
N GLN A 2 -1.39 -1.29 44.01
CA GLN A 2 -2.08 -2.18 43.08
C GLN A 2 -1.47 -2.01 41.69
N VAL A 3 -0.84 -3.08 41.19
CA VAL A 3 -0.34 -3.16 39.81
C VAL A 3 -1.54 -3.50 38.92
N SER A 4 -2.08 -2.51 38.23
CA SER A 4 -3.10 -2.72 37.20
C SER A 4 -2.45 -3.35 35.96
N THR A 5 -2.51 -4.67 35.87
CA THR A 5 -2.24 -5.46 34.67
C THR A 5 -3.42 -5.35 33.71
N VAL A 6 -3.43 -4.31 32.86
CA VAL A 6 -4.41 -4.19 31.77
C VAL A 6 -3.90 -4.98 30.57
N ALA A 7 -4.72 -5.91 30.07
CA ALA A 7 -4.48 -6.70 28.87
C ALA A 7 -4.48 -5.82 27.60
N PRO A 8 -3.32 -5.49 26.99
CA PRO A 8 -3.27 -4.59 25.82
C PRO A 8 -3.47 -5.33 24.48
N THR A 9 -3.42 -6.67 24.49
CA THR A 9 -3.21 -7.45 23.27
C THR A 9 -4.50 -7.66 22.46
N GLN A 10 -5.65 -7.86 23.11
CA GLN A 10 -6.90 -8.18 22.39
C GLN A 10 -7.50 -6.96 21.65
N THR A 11 -7.49 -5.77 22.26
CA THR A 11 -8.03 -4.54 21.64
C THR A 11 -7.29 -4.16 20.36
N ARG A 12 -5.97 -4.35 20.33
CA ARG A 12 -5.14 -4.02 19.17
C ARG A 12 -5.41 -4.95 17.99
N THR A 13 -5.64 -6.24 18.22
CA THR A 13 -5.90 -7.21 17.15
C THR A 13 -7.24 -6.94 16.47
N LEU A 14 -8.28 -6.56 17.21
CA LEU A 14 -9.59 -6.20 16.64
C LEU A 14 -9.52 -4.93 15.78
N GLN A 15 -8.74 -3.93 16.20
CA GLN A 15 -8.55 -2.70 15.42
C GLN A 15 -7.83 -2.93 14.09
N LEU A 16 -6.87 -3.86 14.04
CA LEU A 16 -6.14 -4.17 12.81
C LEU A 16 -7.03 -4.85 11.75
N ALA A 17 -8.00 -5.66 12.18
CA ALA A 17 -8.91 -6.37 11.28
C ALA A 17 -9.96 -5.46 10.60
N GLN A 18 -10.16 -4.24 11.10
CA GLN A 18 -11.15 -3.30 10.56
C GLN A 18 -10.56 -2.26 9.59
N LYS A 19 -9.23 -2.21 9.46
CA LYS A 19 -8.58 -1.21 8.61
C LYS A 19 -8.96 -1.39 7.14
N ARG A 20 -9.23 -0.27 6.46
CA ARG A 20 -9.34 -0.18 5.01
C ARG A 20 -7.95 -0.22 4.43
N ILE A 21 -7.68 -1.22 3.59
CA ILE A 21 -6.34 -1.48 3.05
C ILE A 21 -6.40 -1.29 1.54
N LEU A 22 -5.43 -0.55 1.01
CA LEU A 22 -5.18 -0.40 -0.42
C LEU A 22 -3.81 -0.99 -0.75
N VAL A 23 -3.74 -1.77 -1.83
CA VAL A 23 -2.48 -2.25 -2.40
C VAL A 23 -2.26 -1.60 -3.75
N LEU A 24 -1.07 -1.05 -3.96
CA LEU A 24 -0.65 -0.44 -5.23
C LEU A 24 0.57 -1.17 -5.79
N GLY A 25 0.56 -1.40 -7.09
CA GLY A 25 1.57 -2.18 -7.79
C GLY A 25 1.33 -3.69 -7.76
N SER A 26 0.14 -4.13 -7.34
CA SER A 26 -0.29 -5.53 -7.41
C SER A 26 -1.80 -5.59 -7.57
N ALA A 27 -2.29 -6.45 -8.47
CA ALA A 27 -3.72 -6.55 -8.83
C ALA A 27 -4.42 -7.81 -8.30
N LEU A 28 -3.67 -8.77 -7.76
CA LEU A 28 -4.21 -10.11 -7.45
C LEU A 28 -4.32 -10.32 -5.94
N HIS A 29 -5.33 -9.71 -5.34
CA HIS A 29 -5.64 -9.87 -3.92
C HIS A 29 -7.13 -10.13 -3.68
N THR A 30 -7.49 -10.33 -2.42
CA THR A 30 -8.85 -10.68 -1.97
C THR A 30 -9.89 -9.63 -2.33
N GLN A 31 -11.16 -10.05 -2.41
CA GLN A 31 -12.30 -9.13 -2.48
C GLN A 31 -12.40 -8.14 -1.30
N SER A 32 -11.68 -8.39 -0.19
CA SER A 32 -11.69 -7.53 0.99
C SER A 32 -10.68 -6.38 0.96
N VAL A 33 -9.87 -6.29 -0.09
CA VAL A 33 -8.77 -5.32 -0.21
C VAL A 33 -8.78 -4.74 -1.62
N ASP A 34 -8.79 -3.42 -1.73
CA ASP A 34 -8.66 -2.75 -3.02
C ASP A 34 -7.21 -2.87 -3.49
N ALA A 35 -7.01 -3.39 -4.70
CA ALA A 35 -5.69 -3.72 -5.23
C ALA A 35 -5.60 -3.31 -6.70
N PHE A 36 -4.57 -2.56 -7.04
CA PHE A 36 -4.37 -2.08 -8.42
C PHE A 36 -2.91 -2.22 -8.84
N ALA A 37 -2.69 -2.71 -10.05
CA ALA A 37 -1.39 -2.60 -10.71
C ALA A 37 -1.10 -1.13 -11.08
N TRP A 38 0.19 -0.76 -11.18
CA TRP A 38 0.59 0.63 -11.47
C TRP A 38 0.08 1.16 -12.82
N ASN A 39 -0.12 0.29 -13.79
CA ASN A 39 -0.63 0.62 -15.13
C ASN A 39 -2.17 0.70 -15.18
N ASP A 40 -2.87 0.25 -14.14
CA ASP A 40 -4.34 0.16 -14.09
C ASP A 40 -4.94 0.90 -12.87
N LEU A 41 -4.35 2.04 -12.52
CA LEU A 41 -4.88 2.89 -11.47
C LEU A 41 -6.18 3.59 -11.92
N PRO A 42 -7.27 3.51 -11.14
CA PRO A 42 -8.50 4.21 -11.46
C PRO A 42 -8.31 5.72 -11.27
N GLY A 43 -8.85 6.52 -12.21
CA GLY A 43 -8.72 7.98 -12.16
C GLY A 43 -9.42 8.65 -10.97
N TYR A 44 -10.28 7.91 -10.26
CA TYR A 44 -10.97 8.37 -9.04
C TYR A 44 -10.26 7.92 -7.75
N LEU A 45 -9.09 7.28 -7.83
CA LEU A 45 -8.40 6.76 -6.65
C LEU A 45 -8.02 7.89 -5.69
N ASN A 46 -8.53 7.81 -4.46
CA ASN A 46 -8.14 8.69 -3.37
C ASN A 46 -7.50 7.87 -2.24
N VAL A 47 -6.18 7.94 -2.14
CA VAL A 47 -5.42 7.22 -1.10
C VAL A 47 -5.75 7.65 0.32
N GLY A 48 -6.37 8.82 0.52
CA GLY A 48 -6.81 9.30 1.84
C GLY A 48 -8.00 8.56 2.42
N ASP A 49 -8.69 7.74 1.61
CA ASP A 49 -9.85 6.95 2.04
C ASP A 49 -9.45 5.60 2.69
N TYR A 50 -8.15 5.36 2.87
CA TYR A 50 -7.62 4.13 3.42
C TYR A 50 -6.86 4.39 4.72
N ASP A 51 -6.72 3.36 5.55
CA ASP A 51 -5.95 3.43 6.79
C ASP A 51 -4.57 2.78 6.61
N VAL A 52 -4.44 1.87 5.64
CA VAL A 52 -3.17 1.22 5.28
C VAL A 52 -2.99 1.27 3.78
N ILE A 53 -1.77 1.60 3.36
CA ILE A 53 -1.34 1.40 1.98
C ILE A 53 -0.15 0.45 1.95
N ILE A 54 -0.20 -0.54 1.06
CA ILE A 54 0.94 -1.39 0.74
C ILE A 54 1.40 -1.04 -0.68
N LEU A 55 2.65 -0.62 -0.82
CA LEU A 55 3.28 -0.23 -2.07
C LEU A 55 4.22 -1.35 -2.53
N ASN A 56 3.85 -2.05 -3.60
CA ASN A 56 4.75 -2.92 -4.33
C ASN A 56 5.65 -2.06 -5.23
N LEU A 57 6.88 -1.83 -4.80
CA LEU A 57 7.86 -1.03 -5.54
C LEU A 57 8.80 -1.91 -6.37
N VAL A 58 8.76 -3.24 -6.20
CA VAL A 58 9.60 -4.19 -6.95
C VAL A 58 9.36 -4.08 -8.44
N SER A 59 8.10 -3.89 -8.83
CA SER A 59 7.67 -3.71 -10.22
C SER A 59 8.30 -2.50 -10.92
N PHE A 60 8.84 -1.51 -10.20
CA PHE A 60 9.56 -0.40 -10.85
C PHE A 60 10.97 -0.81 -11.33
N VAL A 61 11.57 -1.82 -10.70
CA VAL A 61 12.92 -2.31 -11.02
C VAL A 61 12.86 -3.33 -12.16
N GLU A 62 11.78 -4.09 -12.24
CA GLU A 62 11.52 -5.04 -13.33
C GLU A 62 11.18 -4.27 -14.61
N GLN A 63 12.20 -3.99 -15.42
CA GLN A 63 12.17 -3.11 -16.61
C GLN A 63 11.02 -3.35 -17.61
N GLN A 64 10.40 -4.53 -17.62
CA GLN A 64 9.27 -4.84 -18.51
C GLN A 64 7.97 -4.15 -18.07
N SER A 65 7.87 -3.77 -16.79
CA SER A 65 6.67 -3.26 -16.15
C SER A 65 6.61 -1.72 -16.12
N SER A 66 7.75 -1.04 -16.25
CA SER A 66 7.85 0.42 -16.10
C SER A 66 7.40 1.21 -17.33
N PHE A 67 7.47 0.63 -18.54
CA PHE A 67 7.12 1.30 -19.81
C PHE A 67 5.63 1.67 -19.98
N GLY A 68 4.75 1.23 -19.07
CA GLY A 68 3.31 1.50 -19.14
C GLY A 68 2.78 2.40 -18.02
N ILE A 69 3.62 2.83 -17.09
CA ILE A 69 3.16 3.55 -15.90
C ILE A 69 2.89 5.00 -16.26
N ARG A 70 1.60 5.36 -16.25
CA ARG A 70 1.13 6.73 -16.44
C ARG A 70 1.41 7.54 -15.18
N ALA A 71 2.49 8.32 -15.18
CA ALA A 71 2.91 9.12 -14.04
C ALA A 71 1.79 10.05 -13.53
N GLU A 72 0.95 10.55 -14.44
CA GLU A 72 -0.22 11.38 -14.13
C GLU A 72 -1.34 10.66 -13.36
N ARG A 73 -1.33 9.32 -13.34
CA ARG A 73 -2.29 8.51 -12.57
C ARG A 73 -1.76 8.07 -11.21
N LEU A 74 -0.46 8.23 -10.95
CA LEU A 74 0.08 7.93 -9.64
C LEU A 74 -0.59 8.85 -8.60
N PRO A 75 -0.82 8.37 -7.36
CA PRO A 75 -1.24 9.26 -6.28
C PRO A 75 -0.28 10.44 -6.21
N THR A 76 -0.77 11.62 -5.83
CA THR A 76 0.12 12.78 -5.63
C THR A 76 0.78 12.72 -4.26
N TRP A 77 1.91 13.40 -4.09
CA TRP A 77 2.66 13.33 -2.82
C TRP A 77 1.82 13.97 -1.72
N GLN A 78 0.97 14.94 -2.06
CA GLN A 78 0.04 15.58 -1.16
C GLN A 78 -0.99 14.59 -0.61
N GLN A 79 -1.51 13.69 -1.45
CA GLN A 79 -2.47 12.69 -0.98
C GLN A 79 -1.79 11.69 -0.04
N ILE A 80 -0.58 11.23 -0.38
CA ILE A 80 0.19 10.32 0.50
C ILE A 80 0.62 11.04 1.79
N ALA A 81 1.02 12.30 1.74
CA ALA A 81 1.37 13.10 2.91
C ALA A 81 0.18 13.24 3.88
N ARG A 82 -1.01 13.54 3.35
CA ARG A 82 -2.23 13.60 4.16
C ARG A 82 -2.53 12.27 4.82
N LEU A 83 -2.48 11.18 4.06
CA LEU A 83 -2.64 9.84 4.61
C LEU A 83 -1.60 9.56 5.71
N LEU A 84 -0.32 9.80 5.43
CA LEU A 84 0.77 9.52 6.35
C LEU A 84 0.59 10.27 7.68
N PHE A 85 -0.04 11.45 7.67
CA PHE A 85 -0.34 12.21 8.88
C PHE A 85 -1.78 12.02 9.41
N SER A 86 -2.58 11.13 8.82
CA SER A 86 -3.86 10.70 9.36
C SER A 86 -3.67 9.80 10.60
N PRO A 87 -4.61 9.82 11.56
CA PRO A 87 -4.55 8.97 12.73
C PRO A 87 -4.50 7.48 12.35
N ASN A 88 -3.62 6.73 13.02
CA ASN A 88 -3.46 5.28 12.86
C ASN A 88 -3.08 4.81 11.44
N SER A 89 -2.61 5.71 10.57
CA SER A 89 -2.21 5.34 9.22
C SER A 89 -0.93 4.51 9.20
N GLU A 90 -0.81 3.65 8.19
CA GLU A 90 0.39 2.87 7.95
C GLU A 90 0.67 2.80 6.44
N VAL A 91 1.92 3.04 6.04
CA VAL A 91 2.37 2.88 4.66
C VAL A 91 3.46 1.82 4.67
N ILE A 92 3.25 0.68 4.02
CA ILE A 92 4.24 -0.41 3.93
C ILE A 92 4.78 -0.44 2.51
N CYS A 93 6.09 -0.34 2.36
CA CYS A 93 6.78 -0.37 1.08
C CYS A 93 7.58 -1.67 0.95
N ILE A 94 7.49 -2.32 -0.19
CA ILE A 94 8.29 -3.51 -0.53
C ILE A 94 9.09 -3.19 -1.78
N GLY A 95 10.41 -3.14 -1.67
CA GLY A 95 11.29 -2.96 -2.83
C GLY A 95 12.51 -2.09 -2.54
N LEU A 96 13.21 -1.71 -3.62
CA LEU A 96 14.42 -0.90 -3.52
C LEU A 96 14.06 0.59 -3.35
N PRO A 97 14.57 1.25 -2.30
CA PRO A 97 14.45 2.70 -2.19
C PRO A 97 15.25 3.37 -3.30
N GLY A 98 14.82 4.56 -3.72
CA GLY A 98 15.57 5.35 -4.68
C GLY A 98 15.51 4.86 -6.14
N ALA A 99 14.83 3.74 -6.44
CA ALA A 99 14.65 3.28 -7.82
C ALA A 99 13.87 4.31 -8.65
N ASP A 100 14.23 4.51 -9.90
CA ASP A 100 13.58 5.48 -10.78
C ASP A 100 12.16 5.01 -11.16
N VAL A 101 11.23 5.94 -11.14
CA VAL A 101 9.84 5.75 -11.57
C VAL A 101 9.75 6.22 -13.02
N ASN A 102 9.31 5.33 -13.92
CA ASN A 102 9.10 5.64 -15.34
C ASN A 102 10.35 6.18 -16.06
N ASN A 103 11.54 5.68 -15.72
CA ASN A 103 12.84 6.17 -16.22
C ASN A 103 13.05 7.69 -16.05
N SER A 104 12.28 8.32 -15.16
CA SER A 104 12.44 9.72 -14.82
C SER A 104 13.46 9.83 -13.69
N LEU A 105 14.63 10.38 -14.00
CA LEU A 105 15.65 10.72 -13.00
C LEU A 105 15.15 11.70 -11.93
N TYR A 106 13.97 12.30 -12.15
CA TYR A 106 13.36 13.28 -11.25
C TYR A 106 12.35 12.65 -10.29
N GLN A 107 11.95 11.39 -10.47
CA GLN A 107 11.00 10.70 -9.59
C GLN A 107 11.57 9.36 -9.17
N SER A 108 12.03 9.27 -7.93
CA SER A 108 12.44 8.01 -7.31
C SER A 108 11.27 7.39 -6.54
N THR A 109 11.31 6.10 -6.20
CA THR A 109 10.26 5.42 -5.39
C THR A 109 9.98 6.07 -4.01
N THR A 110 10.87 6.96 -3.58
CA THR A 110 10.77 7.75 -2.36
C THR A 110 10.19 9.16 -2.54
N TRP A 111 9.70 9.49 -3.74
CA TRP A 111 9.24 10.83 -4.15
C TRP A 111 8.19 11.48 -3.23
N TRP A 112 7.44 10.67 -2.47
CA TRP A 112 6.39 11.12 -1.55
C TRP A 112 6.86 11.31 -0.09
N LEU A 113 8.05 10.83 0.26
CA LEU A 113 8.62 10.98 1.59
C LEU A 113 9.17 12.40 1.76
N PRO A 114 8.86 13.11 2.86
CA PRO A 114 9.38 14.46 3.07
C PRO A 114 10.90 14.45 3.24
N VAL A 115 11.40 13.40 3.88
CA VAL A 115 12.81 13.16 4.18
C VAL A 115 13.04 11.65 4.09
N THR A 116 14.16 11.26 3.49
CA THR A 116 14.59 9.87 3.41
C THR A 116 15.92 9.67 4.13
N PRO A 117 16.14 8.48 4.72
CA PRO A 117 17.49 8.12 5.09
C PRO A 117 18.35 7.99 3.83
N GLU A 118 19.65 8.21 3.96
CA GLU A 118 20.57 7.90 2.88
C GLU A 118 20.73 6.38 2.74
N PHE A 119 20.71 5.90 1.51
CA PHE A 119 20.79 4.47 1.19
C PHE A 119 22.16 4.15 0.61
N VAL A 120 22.73 3.04 1.06
CA VAL A 120 23.93 2.46 0.44
C VAL A 120 23.51 1.15 -0.22
N PHE A 121 23.70 1.09 -1.54
CA PHE A 121 23.41 -0.10 -2.33
C PHE A 121 24.61 -1.04 -2.28
N ASN A 122 24.40 -2.17 -1.62
CA ASN A 122 25.35 -3.26 -1.48
C ASN A 122 24.54 -4.54 -1.24
N SER A 123 25.13 -5.71 -1.41
CA SER A 123 24.43 -6.97 -1.20
C SER A 123 25.05 -7.83 -0.10
N GLY A 124 24.23 -8.70 0.48
CA GLY A 124 24.69 -9.69 1.45
C GLY A 124 23.56 -10.61 1.90
N GLU A 125 23.91 -11.67 2.63
CA GLU A 125 22.97 -12.76 2.95
C GLU A 125 22.64 -12.87 4.44
N VAL A 126 23.52 -12.33 5.30
CA VAL A 126 23.34 -12.44 6.75
C VAL A 126 22.41 -11.34 7.27
N ILE A 127 21.23 -11.76 7.72
CA ILE A 127 20.20 -10.92 8.35
C ILE A 127 20.12 -11.28 9.85
N ARG A 128 20.08 -10.25 10.72
CA ARG A 128 20.06 -10.39 12.19
C ARG A 128 19.05 -9.45 12.82
N ASN A 129 18.73 -9.71 14.09
CA ASN A 129 17.93 -8.83 14.95
C ASN A 129 16.59 -8.45 14.30
N VAL A 130 15.93 -9.43 13.69
CA VAL A 130 14.62 -9.24 13.06
C VAL A 130 13.57 -9.04 14.15
N LYS A 131 12.80 -7.96 14.07
CA LYS A 131 11.70 -7.71 15.00
C LYS A 131 10.61 -8.79 14.83
N PRO A 132 10.06 -9.36 15.92
CA PRO A 132 9.09 -10.46 15.87
C PRO A 132 7.87 -10.17 14.96
N GLU A 133 7.43 -8.91 14.93
CA GLU A 133 6.29 -8.46 14.13
C GLU A 133 6.47 -8.56 12.61
N PHE A 134 7.69 -8.83 12.12
CA PHE A 134 8.02 -9.07 10.71
C PHE A 134 8.80 -10.37 10.50
N ALA A 135 8.93 -11.23 11.53
CA ALA A 135 9.70 -12.48 11.41
C ALA A 135 9.21 -13.36 10.26
N TYR A 136 7.88 -13.50 10.13
CA TYR A 136 7.22 -14.26 9.05
C TYR A 136 7.64 -13.79 7.63
N TYR A 137 7.91 -12.51 7.45
CA TYR A 137 8.32 -11.95 6.16
C TYR A 137 9.77 -12.31 5.85
N PHE A 138 10.63 -12.21 6.86
CA PHE A 138 12.07 -12.46 6.72
C PHE A 138 12.44 -13.94 6.56
N GLU A 139 11.50 -14.87 6.75
CA GLU A 139 11.67 -16.28 6.35
C GLU A 139 11.92 -16.41 4.83
N TYR A 140 11.46 -15.44 4.03
CA TYR A 140 11.56 -15.44 2.58
C TYR A 140 12.54 -14.41 2.01
N VAL A 141 13.37 -13.81 2.87
CA VAL A 141 14.42 -12.85 2.49
C VAL A 141 15.77 -13.45 2.84
N ARG A 142 16.44 -14.08 1.88
CA ARG A 142 17.79 -14.64 2.06
C ARG A 142 18.91 -13.68 1.71
N ARG A 143 18.62 -12.67 0.89
CA ARG A 143 19.59 -11.66 0.45
C ARG A 143 19.00 -10.27 0.57
N TRP A 144 19.82 -9.31 1.00
CA TRP A 144 19.52 -7.89 0.98
C TRP A 144 20.35 -7.18 -0.09
N PHE A 145 19.87 -6.01 -0.55
CA PHE A 145 20.46 -5.26 -1.66
C PHE A 145 20.71 -3.77 -1.34
N PHE A 146 20.37 -3.35 -0.13
CA PHE A 146 20.69 -2.02 0.39
C PHE A 146 20.68 -2.04 1.92
N TYR A 147 21.22 -0.98 2.51
CA TYR A 147 20.96 -0.61 3.90
C TYR A 147 20.80 0.91 4.03
N ALA A 148 20.06 1.34 5.06
CA ALA A 148 19.85 2.75 5.41
C ALA A 148 20.90 3.21 6.43
N THR A 149 21.46 4.39 6.21
CA THR A 149 22.34 5.08 7.16
C THR A 149 21.50 5.97 8.10
N PRO A 150 22.06 6.45 9.22
CA PRO A 150 21.35 7.38 10.10
C PRO A 150 21.27 8.81 9.54
N SER A 151 21.91 9.09 8.41
CA SER A 151 21.87 10.39 7.74
C SER A 151 20.57 10.53 6.95
N PHE A 152 20.01 11.74 6.91
CA PHE A 152 18.75 12.02 6.23
C PHE A 152 18.91 13.11 5.17
N LYS A 153 18.20 12.96 4.05
CA LYS A 153 18.15 13.93 2.94
C LYS A 153 16.70 14.36 2.69
N SER A 154 16.48 15.66 2.52
CA SER A 154 15.18 16.21 2.12
C SER A 154 15.05 16.13 0.60
N HIS A 155 13.93 15.59 0.11
CA HIS A 155 13.62 15.60 -1.33
C HIS A 155 13.02 16.93 -1.80
N PHE A 156 12.44 17.70 -0.89
CA PHE A 156 11.76 18.94 -1.24
C PHE A 156 12.73 20.12 -1.17
N MET A 157 12.73 20.96 -2.21
CA MET A 157 13.32 22.30 -2.20
C MET A 157 12.52 23.18 -1.22
N GLY A 158 12.74 22.96 0.08
CA GLY A 158 11.99 23.56 1.18
C GLY A 158 10.89 22.65 1.71
N LEU A 159 11.14 22.04 2.88
CA LEU A 159 10.16 21.28 3.67
C LEU A 159 8.86 22.06 3.97
N ALA A 160 8.91 23.40 3.90
CA ALA A 160 7.76 24.27 4.12
C ALA A 160 6.56 23.95 3.21
N GLY A 161 6.79 23.60 1.93
CA GLY A 161 5.71 23.22 1.02
C GLY A 161 5.01 21.94 1.45
N TYR A 162 5.79 20.94 1.86
CA TYR A 162 5.28 19.68 2.38
C TYR A 162 4.50 19.89 3.68
N LEU A 163 5.09 20.62 4.64
CA LEU A 163 4.49 20.87 5.95
C LEU A 163 3.19 21.66 5.86
N ARG A 164 3.05 22.60 4.92
CA ARG A 164 1.78 23.34 4.71
C ARG A 164 0.62 22.43 4.30
N VAL A 165 0.89 21.32 3.61
CA VAL A 165 -0.14 20.34 3.23
C VAL A 165 -0.59 19.51 4.45
N VAL A 166 0.33 19.28 5.38
CA VAL A 166 0.10 18.48 6.59
C VAL A 166 -0.56 19.32 7.69
N HIS A 167 -0.03 20.50 7.98
CA HIS A 167 -0.53 21.39 9.03
C HIS A 167 -0.14 22.86 8.77
N PRO A 168 -1.07 23.84 8.83
CA PRO A 168 -0.81 25.23 8.46
C PRO A 168 0.32 25.91 9.25
N TRP A 169 0.48 25.54 10.53
CA TRP A 169 1.48 26.12 11.42
C TRP A 169 2.78 25.30 11.53
N ALA A 170 2.87 24.14 10.90
CA ALA A 170 4.09 23.36 10.99
C ALA A 170 5.22 24.01 10.17
N ASN A 171 6.36 24.23 10.81
CA ASN A 171 7.55 24.80 10.18
C ASN A 171 8.83 23.98 10.46
N ASN A 172 8.70 22.91 11.24
CA ASN A 172 9.76 21.98 11.56
C ASN A 172 9.28 20.53 11.40
N LEU A 173 10.18 19.65 11.00
CA LEU A 173 9.92 18.22 10.86
C LEU A 173 11.04 17.43 11.55
N GLN A 174 10.68 16.66 12.56
CA GLN A 174 11.57 15.67 13.15
C GLN A 174 11.30 14.29 12.55
N VAL A 175 12.35 13.50 12.38
CA VAL A 175 12.27 12.15 11.82
C VAL A 175 12.86 11.17 12.82
N GLY A 176 12.08 10.14 13.17
CA GLY A 176 12.55 8.99 13.94
C GLY A 176 12.63 7.78 13.03
N MET A 177 13.75 7.06 13.08
CA MET A 177 13.92 5.77 12.39
C MET A 177 14.15 4.66 13.40
N GLY A 178 13.41 3.57 13.25
CA GLY A 178 13.59 2.35 14.03
C GLY A 178 13.83 1.16 13.12
N ALA A 179 15.01 0.54 13.19
CA ALA A 179 15.32 -0.66 12.42
C ALA A 179 14.36 -1.82 12.75
N ILE A 180 14.01 -2.59 11.72
CA ILE A 180 13.22 -3.83 11.80
C ILE A 180 14.14 -5.05 11.68
N ALA A 181 15.15 -4.97 10.82
CA ALA A 181 16.14 -6.01 10.61
C ALA A 181 17.49 -5.36 10.31
N HIS A 182 18.57 -6.07 10.65
CA HIS A 182 19.93 -5.58 10.52
C HIS A 182 20.80 -6.53 9.68
N THR A 183 21.84 -5.99 9.06
CA THR A 183 22.97 -6.78 8.55
C THR A 183 23.84 -7.32 9.69
N ARG A 184 24.82 -8.16 9.37
CA ARG A 184 25.90 -8.56 10.31
C ARG A 184 26.69 -7.37 10.90
N PHE A 185 26.66 -6.21 10.24
CA PHE A 185 27.35 -4.98 10.65
C PHE A 185 26.41 -3.99 11.36
N ASN A 186 25.26 -4.46 11.83
CA ASN A 186 24.25 -3.65 12.51
C ASN A 186 23.72 -2.47 11.67
N GLN A 187 23.66 -2.64 10.34
CA GLN A 187 23.07 -1.66 9.42
C GLN A 187 21.62 -2.03 9.12
N ALA A 188 20.72 -1.05 9.06
CA ALA A 188 19.29 -1.32 8.89
C ALA A 188 18.94 -1.67 7.44
N ILE A 189 18.40 -2.87 7.20
CA ILE A 189 17.93 -3.31 5.86
C ILE A 189 16.41 -3.22 5.70
N ALA A 190 15.71 -3.12 6.83
CA ALA A 190 14.30 -2.77 6.93
C ALA A 190 14.12 -1.85 8.12
N PHE A 191 13.18 -0.92 8.03
CA PHE A 191 13.01 0.11 9.06
C PHE A 191 11.60 0.69 9.07
N LYS A 192 11.28 1.32 10.19
CA LYS A 192 10.10 2.17 10.38
C LYS A 192 10.56 3.62 10.42
N LEU A 193 9.82 4.50 9.75
CA LEU A 193 9.93 5.95 9.85
C LEU A 193 8.69 6.49 10.55
N ILE A 194 8.91 7.42 11.47
CA ILE A 194 7.87 8.20 12.14
C ILE A 194 8.28 9.67 12.02
N PHE A 195 7.36 10.51 11.58
CA PHE A 195 7.57 11.92 11.39
C PHE A 195 6.80 12.70 12.45
N ARG A 196 7.41 13.76 12.98
CA ARG A 196 6.74 14.70 13.90
C ARG A 196 6.82 16.09 13.31
N ALA A 197 5.68 16.60 12.87
CA ALA A 197 5.54 17.97 12.43
C ALA A 197 5.35 18.86 13.67
N GLY A 198 6.12 19.94 13.76
CA GLY A 198 6.09 20.85 14.89
C GLY A 198 6.26 22.30 14.48
N TYR A 199 6.06 23.17 15.45
CA TYR A 199 6.30 24.60 15.35
C TYR A 199 7.51 25.01 16.17
N VAL A 200 8.40 25.77 15.56
CA VAL A 200 9.52 26.45 16.22
C VAL A 200 9.29 27.94 16.09
N ASP A 201 9.11 28.58 17.24
CA ASP A 201 9.08 30.04 17.32
C ASP A 201 10.50 30.58 17.16
N ARG A 202 10.83 31.07 15.97
CA ARG A 202 12.15 31.63 15.66
C ARG A 202 12.47 32.88 16.49
N SER A 203 11.47 33.58 17.01
CA SER A 203 11.68 34.74 17.88
C SER A 203 12.16 34.36 19.29
N ARG A 204 11.89 33.11 19.72
CA ARG A 204 12.26 32.56 21.03
C ARG A 204 13.40 31.55 20.97
N ALA A 205 13.99 31.33 19.79
CA ALA A 205 15.16 30.47 19.62
C ALA A 205 16.38 31.12 20.28
N LEU A 206 16.47 31.01 21.60
CA LEU A 206 17.64 31.45 22.36
C LEU A 206 18.87 30.69 21.87
N PRO A 207 19.99 31.38 21.63
CA PRO A 207 21.21 30.73 21.18
C PRO A 207 21.75 29.78 22.27
N ALA A 208 21.80 28.49 21.93
CA ALA A 208 22.86 27.55 22.33
C ALA A 208 22.85 26.84 23.70
N SER A 209 21.76 26.74 24.49
CA SER A 209 21.87 26.02 25.79
C SER A 209 20.74 25.11 26.25
N ARG A 210 19.77 24.75 25.41
CA ARG A 210 18.88 23.63 25.72
C ARG A 210 18.94 22.61 24.58
N GLY A 211 18.93 21.32 24.94
CA GLY A 211 19.23 20.19 24.06
C GLY A 211 18.46 20.17 22.73
N LYS A 212 18.85 19.28 21.83
CA LYS A 212 18.39 19.17 20.42
C LYS A 212 16.88 19.30 20.15
N ASP A 213 16.02 19.19 21.16
CA ASP A 213 14.55 19.28 21.06
C ASP A 213 13.93 20.52 21.73
N ALA A 214 14.73 21.39 22.35
CA ALA A 214 14.20 22.52 23.11
C ALA A 214 13.65 23.61 22.19
N GLY A 215 12.33 23.73 22.13
CA GLY A 215 11.62 24.77 21.39
C GLY A 215 10.80 24.28 20.20
N VAL A 216 10.75 22.97 19.95
CA VAL A 216 9.81 22.38 18.99
C VAL A 216 8.53 22.00 19.73
N GLU A 217 7.44 22.71 19.46
CA GLU A 217 6.10 22.31 19.91
C GLU A 217 5.55 21.24 18.94
N PRO A 218 5.31 19.99 19.39
CA PRO A 218 4.79 18.95 18.51
C PRO A 218 3.33 19.25 18.18
N LEU A 219 3.02 19.41 16.90
CA LEU A 219 1.66 19.67 16.42
C LEU A 219 1.00 18.38 15.96
N LEU A 220 1.75 17.54 15.23
CA LEU A 220 1.22 16.32 14.64
C LEU A 220 2.29 15.25 14.56
N THR A 221 1.91 14.00 14.83
CA THR A 221 2.75 12.83 14.62
C THR A 221 2.15 12.00 13.51
N SER A 222 2.98 11.58 12.56
CA SER A 222 2.54 10.73 11.47
C SER A 222 2.18 9.33 11.98
N GLY A 223 1.41 8.61 11.16
CA GLY A 223 1.44 7.16 11.13
C GLY A 223 2.83 6.61 10.81
N VAL A 224 2.90 5.30 10.62
CA VAL A 224 4.18 4.59 10.44
C VAL A 224 4.42 4.33 8.95
N ALA A 225 5.57 4.76 8.43
CA ALA A 225 6.06 4.30 7.14
C ALA A 225 7.05 3.14 7.36
N VAL A 226 6.72 1.96 6.86
CA VAL A 226 7.55 0.75 6.94
C VAL A 226 8.22 0.54 5.59
N TRP A 227 9.52 0.26 5.59
CA TRP A 227 10.26 -0.14 4.40
C TRP A 227 10.81 -1.55 4.57
N LEU A 228 10.45 -2.45 3.65
CA LEU A 228 10.88 -3.84 3.60
C LEU A 228 11.70 -4.09 2.32
N PRO A 229 12.77 -4.89 2.38
CA PRO A 229 13.50 -5.31 1.19
C PRO A 229 12.63 -6.22 0.33
N PRO A 230 12.89 -6.32 -0.99
CA PRO A 230 12.21 -7.28 -1.83
C PRO A 230 12.42 -8.72 -1.32
N PRO A 231 11.40 -9.60 -1.38
CA PRO A 231 11.57 -11.03 -1.08
C PRO A 231 12.50 -11.68 -2.12
N THR A 232 13.18 -12.76 -1.72
CA THR A 232 14.08 -13.51 -2.62
C THR A 232 13.58 -14.91 -2.93
N GLU A 233 12.75 -15.49 -2.06
CA GLU A 233 12.25 -16.87 -2.21
C GLU A 233 10.81 -16.94 -2.75
N ILE A 234 10.06 -15.85 -2.68
CA ILE A 234 8.67 -15.73 -3.12
C ILE A 234 8.49 -14.46 -3.95
N SER A 235 7.40 -14.37 -4.71
CA SER A 235 7.10 -13.15 -5.45
C SER A 235 6.72 -11.99 -4.51
N ALA A 236 6.81 -10.75 -5.01
CA ALA A 236 6.36 -9.59 -4.25
C ALA A 236 4.85 -9.68 -3.92
N ASP A 237 4.04 -10.23 -4.83
CA ASP A 237 2.60 -10.41 -4.65
C ASP A 237 2.27 -11.45 -3.57
N GLU A 238 3.02 -12.55 -3.53
CA GLU A 238 2.94 -13.56 -2.46
C GLU A 238 3.35 -12.96 -1.12
N ALA A 239 4.39 -12.14 -1.08
CA ALA A 239 4.83 -11.46 0.13
C ALA A 239 3.80 -10.44 0.65
N ILE A 240 3.10 -9.72 -0.23
CA ILE A 240 1.98 -8.85 0.14
C ILE A 240 0.84 -9.67 0.73
N SER A 241 0.48 -10.78 0.07
CA SER A 241 -0.55 -11.71 0.56
C SER A 241 -0.20 -12.24 1.96
N LEU A 242 1.07 -12.53 2.20
CA LEU A 242 1.59 -12.94 3.50
C LEU A 242 1.43 -11.82 4.55
N ILE A 243 1.71 -10.55 4.21
CA ILE A 243 1.48 -9.42 5.12
C ILE A 243 -0.02 -9.27 5.43
N LEU A 244 -0.89 -9.34 4.42
CA LEU A 244 -2.34 -9.25 4.60
C LEU A 244 -2.87 -10.35 5.54
N ARG A 245 -2.37 -11.58 5.37
CA ARG A 245 -2.73 -12.73 6.20
C ARG A 245 -2.17 -12.63 7.62
N GLU A 246 -0.87 -12.45 7.77
CA GLU A 246 -0.21 -12.55 9.07
C GLU A 246 -0.43 -11.32 9.95
N ARG A 247 -0.36 -10.12 9.36
CA ARG A 247 -0.45 -8.85 10.10
C ARG A 247 -1.88 -8.34 10.23
N TYR A 248 -2.67 -8.42 9.17
CA TYR A 248 -4.03 -7.86 9.13
C TYR A 248 -5.13 -8.91 9.28
N LYS A 249 -4.78 -10.19 9.37
CA LYS A 249 -5.71 -11.31 9.51
C LYS A 249 -6.80 -11.31 8.44
N ARG A 250 -6.47 -10.84 7.23
CA ARG A 250 -7.34 -10.92 6.06
C ARG A 250 -7.22 -12.31 5.47
N ALA A 251 -8.36 -12.98 5.28
CA ALA A 251 -8.40 -14.28 4.64
C ALA A 251 -8.05 -14.10 3.17
N VAL A 252 -6.83 -14.48 2.80
CA VAL A 252 -6.42 -14.48 1.40
C VAL A 252 -6.90 -15.77 0.75
N GLU A 253 -7.91 -15.67 -0.12
CA GLU A 253 -8.16 -16.73 -1.10
C GLU A 253 -6.87 -16.86 -1.91
N VAL A 254 -6.16 -17.95 -1.67
CA VAL A 254 -4.89 -18.23 -2.33
C VAL A 254 -5.21 -18.30 -3.82
N ALA A 255 -4.80 -17.28 -4.57
CA ALA A 255 -4.79 -17.34 -6.01
C ALA A 255 -3.98 -18.60 -6.38
N THR A 256 -4.55 -19.46 -7.20
CA THR A 256 -3.86 -20.68 -7.65
C THR A 256 -2.48 -20.27 -8.19
N PRO A 257 -1.39 -20.82 -7.64
CA PRO A 257 -0.05 -20.39 -8.01
C PRO A 257 0.18 -20.62 -9.51
N GLU A 258 1.00 -19.78 -10.14
CA GLU A 258 1.17 -19.79 -11.60
C GLU A 258 1.59 -21.17 -12.14
N TRP A 259 2.43 -21.91 -11.40
CA TRP A 259 2.83 -23.26 -11.77
C TRP A 259 1.65 -24.25 -11.84
N ALA A 260 0.58 -24.04 -11.05
CA ALA A 260 -0.61 -24.86 -11.08
C ALA A 260 -1.45 -24.62 -12.34
N ALA A 261 -1.31 -23.45 -12.99
CA ALA A 261 -1.90 -23.21 -14.30
C ALA A 261 -1.13 -23.93 -15.42
N VAL A 262 0.18 -24.14 -15.24
CA VAL A 262 1.06 -24.82 -16.20
C VAL A 262 0.97 -26.34 -16.08
N TYR A 263 0.80 -26.86 -14.86
CA TYR A 263 0.66 -28.29 -14.61
C TYR A 263 -0.80 -28.73 -14.69
N GLN A 264 -1.25 -29.17 -15.87
CA GLN A 264 -2.50 -29.92 -15.99
C GLN A 264 -2.28 -31.35 -15.49
N LEU A 265 -3.07 -31.78 -14.50
CA LEU A 265 -3.06 -33.17 -14.06
C LEU A 265 -3.48 -34.08 -15.23
N PRO A 266 -2.90 -35.29 -15.38
CA PRO A 266 -3.28 -36.21 -16.45
C PRO A 266 -4.79 -36.48 -16.55
N GLN A 267 -5.49 -36.45 -15.41
CA GLN A 267 -6.95 -36.58 -15.37
C GLN A 267 -7.71 -35.34 -15.89
N GLN A 268 -7.15 -34.13 -15.74
CA GLN A 268 -7.74 -32.91 -16.32
C GLN A 268 -7.63 -32.89 -17.85
N GLN A 269 -6.56 -33.44 -18.42
CA GLN A 269 -6.41 -33.59 -19.87
C GLN A 269 -7.51 -34.47 -20.48
N ALA A 270 -7.95 -35.51 -19.75
CA ALA A 270 -9.05 -36.37 -20.18
C ALA A 270 -10.45 -35.71 -20.08
N ILE A 271 -10.60 -34.70 -19.19
CA ILE A 271 -11.87 -34.02 -18.94
C ILE A 271 -12.04 -32.76 -19.82
N ALA A 272 -10.95 -32.06 -20.15
CA ALA A 272 -10.94 -30.86 -20.99
C ALA A 272 -11.72 -30.97 -22.33
N PRO A 273 -11.63 -32.08 -23.11
CA PRO A 273 -12.43 -32.22 -24.33
C PRO A 273 -13.93 -32.44 -24.04
N ARG A 274 -14.29 -32.98 -22.86
CA ARG A 274 -15.69 -33.14 -22.46
C ARG A 274 -16.31 -31.80 -22.08
N SER A 275 -15.60 -30.93 -21.35
CA SER A 275 -16.11 -29.61 -20.96
C SER A 275 -16.30 -28.67 -22.15
N THR A 276 -15.39 -28.68 -23.13
CA THR A 276 -15.55 -27.88 -24.36
C THR A 276 -16.74 -28.37 -25.19
N SER A 277 -16.96 -29.68 -25.25
CA SER A 277 -18.13 -30.28 -25.91
C SER A 277 -19.45 -29.90 -25.24
N ILE A 278 -19.48 -29.85 -23.90
CA ILE A 278 -20.67 -29.44 -23.13
C ILE A 278 -20.96 -27.95 -23.31
N ASN A 279 -19.95 -27.08 -23.22
CA ASN A 279 -20.12 -25.64 -23.41
C ASN A 279 -20.56 -25.29 -24.84
N LYS A 280 -20.03 -25.98 -25.85
CA LYS A 280 -20.48 -25.83 -27.23
C LYS A 280 -21.95 -26.26 -27.42
N LYS A 281 -22.35 -27.38 -26.81
CA LYS A 281 -23.77 -27.80 -26.79
C LYS A 281 -24.68 -26.80 -26.07
N LEU A 282 -24.22 -26.20 -24.98
CA LEU A 282 -24.96 -25.15 -24.26
C LEU A 282 -25.09 -23.87 -25.09
N SER A 283 -24.01 -23.43 -25.76
CA SER A 283 -24.07 -22.25 -26.63
C SER A 283 -25.01 -22.49 -27.82
N ASP A 284 -24.95 -23.67 -28.43
CA ASP A 284 -25.80 -24.04 -29.57
C ASP A 284 -27.28 -24.22 -29.15
N SER A 285 -27.53 -24.69 -27.93
CA SER A 285 -28.88 -24.79 -27.36
C SER A 285 -29.45 -23.41 -27.00
N SER A 286 -28.62 -22.49 -26.50
CA SER A 286 -29.05 -21.10 -26.22
C SER A 286 -29.44 -20.34 -27.50
N LYS A 287 -28.77 -20.61 -28.62
CA LYS A 287 -29.11 -20.05 -29.94
C LYS A 287 -30.39 -20.63 -30.54
N LYS A 288 -30.80 -21.83 -30.10
CA LYS A 288 -31.98 -22.56 -30.59
C LYS A 288 -33.22 -22.38 -29.71
N LEU A 289 -33.16 -21.61 -28.63
CA LEU A 289 -34.34 -21.20 -27.89
C LEU A 289 -34.97 -20.00 -28.60
N PRO A 290 -36.04 -20.16 -29.40
CA PRO A 290 -36.84 -19.03 -29.83
C PRO A 290 -37.41 -18.43 -28.56
N TRP A 291 -36.92 -17.23 -28.19
CA TRP A 291 -37.65 -16.41 -27.24
C TRP A 291 -39.08 -16.30 -27.76
N PRO A 292 -40.10 -16.78 -27.02
CA PRO A 292 -41.46 -16.51 -27.41
C PRO A 292 -41.58 -14.99 -27.42
N LYS A 293 -41.90 -14.43 -28.59
CA LYS A 293 -42.36 -13.06 -28.73
C LYS A 293 -43.73 -12.95 -28.05
N SER A 294 -43.79 -13.17 -26.73
CA SER A 294 -44.94 -12.83 -25.92
C SER A 294 -44.97 -11.31 -25.86
N SER A 295 -45.65 -10.74 -26.85
CA SER A 295 -46.64 -9.69 -26.64
C SER A 295 -46.50 -8.94 -25.30
N LEU A 296 -45.56 -8.00 -25.25
CA LEU A 296 -45.69 -6.85 -24.36
C LEU A 296 -46.96 -6.11 -24.81
N LYS A 297 -48.10 -6.52 -24.25
CA LYS A 297 -49.28 -5.67 -24.19
C LYS A 297 -48.82 -4.38 -23.53
N ARG A 298 -48.98 -3.27 -24.25
CA ARG A 298 -48.74 -1.92 -23.74
C ARG A 298 -49.40 -1.81 -22.36
N PRO A 299 -48.71 -1.27 -21.34
CA PRO A 299 -49.35 -0.99 -20.08
C PRO A 299 -50.54 -0.06 -20.32
N PRO A 300 -51.67 -0.27 -19.62
CA PRO A 300 -52.79 0.65 -19.69
C PRO A 300 -52.33 2.07 -19.31
N ALA A 301 -52.90 3.07 -19.98
CA ALA A 301 -52.53 4.48 -19.89
C ALA A 301 -52.68 5.13 -18.49
N SER A 302 -52.99 4.37 -17.43
CA SER A 302 -53.18 4.87 -16.07
C SER A 302 -51.88 5.02 -15.24
N ILE A 303 -50.73 4.49 -15.69
CA ILE A 303 -49.47 4.57 -14.91
C ILE A 303 -48.59 5.77 -15.33
N ALA A 304 -48.89 6.44 -16.45
CA ALA A 304 -48.16 7.62 -16.89
C ALA A 304 -48.35 8.86 -16.00
N TYR A 305 -49.32 8.85 -15.06
CA TYR A 305 -49.63 10.01 -14.22
C TYR A 305 -48.83 10.09 -12.91
N CYS A 306 -48.12 9.04 -12.48
CA CYS A 306 -47.39 9.06 -11.21
C CYS A 306 -45.92 9.54 -11.31
N MET A 307 -45.30 9.48 -12.48
CA MET A 307 -43.88 9.83 -12.64
C MET A 307 -43.61 11.34 -12.81
N ASN A 308 -44.64 12.16 -13.12
CA ASN A 308 -44.47 13.61 -13.28
C ASN A 308 -44.61 14.43 -11.98
N ARG A 309 -44.92 13.79 -10.83
CA ARG A 309 -45.09 14.51 -9.56
C ARG A 309 -43.85 14.55 -8.67
N ILE A 310 -42.82 13.72 -8.94
CA ILE A 310 -41.60 13.66 -8.11
C ILE A 310 -40.53 14.65 -8.62
N ARG A 311 -40.58 15.12 -9.88
CA ARG A 311 -39.60 16.05 -10.46
C ARG A 311 -39.80 17.54 -10.13
N LYS A 312 -40.82 17.90 -9.33
CA LYS A 312 -41.12 19.30 -8.96
C LYS A 312 -40.89 19.65 -7.48
N ARG A 313 -40.22 18.81 -6.69
CA ARG A 313 -39.93 19.08 -5.26
C ARG A 313 -38.45 19.25 -4.89
N SER A 314 -37.58 19.41 -5.87
CA SER A 314 -36.15 19.69 -5.64
C SER A 314 -35.69 20.92 -6.43
N ARG A 315 -36.36 22.04 -6.17
CA ARG A 315 -35.82 23.40 -6.31
C ARG A 315 -35.89 24.06 -4.95
#